data_AF-A0ABC9YJC6-F1
#
_entry.id   AF-A0ABC9YJC6-F1
#
_cell.length_a   1.000
_cell.length_b   1.000
_cell.length_c   1.000
_cell.angle_alpha   90.00
_cell.angle_beta   90.00
_cell.angle_gamma   90.00
#
_symmetry.space_group_name_H-M   'P 1'
#
loop_
_entity.id
_entity.type
_entity.pdbx_description
1 polymer ?
#
loop_
_entity_poly.entity_id
_entity_poly.type
_entity_poly.pdbx_seq_one_letter_code
_entity_poly.pdbx_strand_id
1 'polypeptide(L)'
;MDGSQATPEVAPRPERPAPRVVTTPTKKKRWVIAVGDSLLRGTAGPLCRADPPLREACCLPGARVKDIMRKLPSLVRPSDCYPLLLLHVGGDEAETCNAKAIKRDFRLLGWSLKDLGPQVIFSSLLPVEGSNVGRNRRTQSINTWLCGWCQRHNFEFFDNGTAYTAPGLMNSDRIHLSQRGKRIFAQELARLIDRALN
;
A
#
# COMPACT_ATOMS: atom_id res chain seq x y z
N MET A 1 -78.38 -9.68 45.38
CA MET A 1 -78.26 -8.43 44.62
C MET A 1 -76.80 -8.05 44.68
N ASP A 2 -76.10 -8.41 43.61
CA ASP A 2 -74.67 -8.23 43.40
C ASP A 2 -74.45 -6.90 42.68
N GLY A 3 -73.41 -6.16 43.04
CA GLY A 3 -73.19 -4.78 42.62
C GLY A 3 -71.75 -4.35 42.79
N SER A 4 -70.83 -5.09 42.17
CA SER A 4 -69.41 -4.75 42.08
C SER A 4 -69.17 -3.59 41.12
N GLN A 5 -68.48 -2.55 41.62
CA GLN A 5 -68.07 -1.36 40.87
C GLN A 5 -66.89 -1.70 39.93
N ALA A 6 -67.07 -1.45 38.62
CA ALA A 6 -66.02 -1.59 37.62
C ALA A 6 -65.06 -0.38 37.66
N THR A 7 -63.76 -0.67 37.66
CA THR A 7 -62.69 0.32 37.44
C THR A 7 -62.44 0.50 35.94
N PRO A 8 -62.13 1.71 35.44
CA PRO A 8 -61.83 1.90 34.03
C PRO A 8 -60.39 1.49 33.70
N GLU A 9 -60.26 0.58 32.74
CA GLU A 9 -59.02 0.10 32.15
C GLU A 9 -58.33 1.20 31.34
N VAL A 10 -57.11 1.58 31.74
CA VAL A 10 -56.29 2.58 31.05
C VAL A 10 -55.57 1.93 29.88
N ALA A 11 -55.92 2.33 28.65
CA ALA A 11 -55.26 1.84 27.43
C ALA A 11 -53.76 2.24 27.37
N PRO A 12 -52.86 1.38 26.85
CA PRO A 12 -51.45 1.71 26.72
C PRO A 12 -51.21 2.75 25.62
N ARG A 13 -50.36 3.73 25.91
CA ARG A 13 -49.93 4.75 24.94
C ARG A 13 -49.01 4.10 23.88
N PRO A 14 -49.11 4.48 22.59
CA PRO A 14 -48.20 3.97 21.57
C PRO A 14 -46.79 4.51 21.80
N GLU A 15 -45.85 3.60 22.08
CA GLU A 15 -44.42 3.91 22.14
C GLU A 15 -43.93 4.40 20.78
N ARG A 16 -43.30 5.58 20.76
CA ARG A 16 -42.65 6.12 19.58
C ARG A 16 -41.45 5.23 19.23
N PRO A 17 -41.30 4.77 17.97
CA PRO A 17 -40.12 4.01 17.57
C PRO A 17 -38.87 4.85 17.80
N ALA A 18 -37.93 4.31 18.58
CA ALA A 18 -36.62 4.92 18.74
C ALA A 18 -35.99 5.13 17.35
N PRO A 19 -35.28 6.25 17.10
CA PRO A 19 -34.63 6.49 15.83
C PRO A 19 -33.69 5.33 15.54
N ARG A 20 -34.00 4.55 14.49
CA ARG A 20 -33.07 3.55 13.98
C ARG A 20 -31.87 4.32 13.44
N VAL A 21 -30.81 4.39 14.24
CA VAL A 21 -29.51 4.86 13.78
C VAL A 21 -29.08 3.87 12.71
N VAL A 22 -29.30 4.24 11.44
CA VAL A 22 -28.68 3.58 10.31
C VAL A 22 -27.21 3.92 10.40
N THR A 23 -26.43 3.07 11.07
CA THR A 23 -24.98 3.13 10.99
C THR A 23 -24.60 2.67 9.59
N THR A 24 -24.39 3.64 8.70
CA THR A 24 -23.58 3.40 7.51
C THR A 24 -22.23 2.83 7.98
N PRO A 25 -21.64 1.82 7.33
CA PRO A 25 -20.33 1.30 7.71
C PRO A 25 -19.33 2.46 7.63
N THR A 26 -18.93 3.00 8.77
CA THR A 26 -17.84 3.96 8.84
C THR A 26 -16.58 3.21 8.46
N LYS A 27 -16.08 3.45 7.24
CA LYS A 27 -14.79 2.90 6.79
C LYS A 27 -13.77 3.20 7.88
N LYS A 28 -13.19 2.16 8.49
CA LYS A 28 -12.16 2.33 9.52
C LYS A 28 -11.02 3.12 8.89
N LYS A 29 -10.80 4.32 9.40
CA LYS A 29 -9.71 5.21 9.00
C LYS A 29 -8.40 4.52 9.34
N ARG A 30 -7.63 4.15 8.31
CA ARG A 30 -6.42 3.33 8.42
C ARG A 30 -5.20 4.13 7.98
N TRP A 31 -4.14 4.05 8.77
CA TRP A 31 -2.86 4.67 8.44
C TRP A 31 -2.19 3.97 7.25
N VAL A 32 -1.78 4.74 6.25
CA VAL A 32 -1.12 4.25 5.03
C VAL A 32 0.26 4.87 4.90
N ILE A 33 1.26 4.05 4.61
CA ILE A 33 2.64 4.51 4.36
C ILE A 33 3.12 3.95 3.04
N ALA A 34 3.37 4.83 2.07
CA ALA A 34 4.06 4.48 0.85
C ALA A 34 5.56 4.77 1.01
N VAL A 35 6.40 3.75 1.00
CA VAL A 35 7.85 3.87 1.17
C VAL A 35 8.54 3.37 -0.08
N GLY A 36 9.53 4.12 -0.55
CA GLY A 36 10.21 3.73 -1.76
C GLY A 36 11.36 4.63 -2.15
N ASP A 37 11.98 4.28 -3.26
CA ASP A 37 13.17 4.95 -3.76
C ASP A 37 12.86 6.30 -4.43
N SER A 38 13.75 6.75 -5.32
CA SER A 38 13.61 8.01 -6.03
C SER A 38 12.33 8.11 -6.88
N LEU A 39 11.71 6.99 -7.24
CA LEU A 39 10.48 6.94 -8.03
C LEU A 39 9.23 7.42 -7.27
N LEU A 40 9.25 7.38 -5.93
CA LEU A 40 8.20 8.00 -5.11
C LEU A 40 8.36 9.52 -4.96
N ARG A 41 9.42 10.13 -5.51
CA ARG A 41 9.58 11.59 -5.42
C ARG A 41 8.46 12.29 -6.18
N GLY A 42 7.70 13.11 -5.46
CA GLY A 42 6.59 13.89 -6.03
C GLY A 42 5.27 13.13 -6.15
N THR A 43 5.17 11.91 -5.59
CA THR A 43 3.91 11.13 -5.58
C THR A 43 3.02 11.44 -4.37
N ALA A 44 3.53 12.16 -3.36
CA ALA A 44 2.82 12.52 -2.14
C ALA A 44 1.48 13.22 -2.42
N GLY A 45 1.42 14.12 -3.41
CA GLY A 45 0.19 14.83 -3.76
C GLY A 45 -0.97 13.86 -4.08
N PRO A 46 -0.87 13.04 -5.14
CA PRO A 46 -1.90 12.07 -5.46
C PRO A 46 -2.15 11.00 -4.38
N LEU A 47 -1.10 10.54 -3.69
CA LEU A 47 -1.21 9.51 -2.66
C LEU A 47 -1.95 10.00 -1.40
N CYS A 48 -1.59 11.19 -0.91
CA CYS A 48 -2.07 11.72 0.35
C CYS A 48 -3.35 12.56 0.20
N ARG A 49 -3.74 12.97 -1.02
CA ARG A 49 -4.91 13.85 -1.24
C ARG A 49 -6.22 13.33 -0.64
N ALA A 50 -6.45 12.02 -0.67
CA ALA A 50 -7.71 11.44 -0.22
C ALA A 50 -7.88 11.50 1.30
N ASP A 51 -6.79 11.39 2.07
CA ASP A 51 -6.80 11.46 3.52
C ASP A 51 -5.43 11.93 4.06
N PRO A 52 -5.11 13.24 3.96
CA PRO A 52 -3.79 13.77 4.30
C PRO A 52 -3.29 13.44 5.71
N PRO A 53 -4.12 13.43 6.78
CA PRO A 53 -3.65 13.11 8.11
C PRO A 53 -3.47 11.60 8.35
N LEU A 54 -3.75 10.74 7.36
CA LEU A 54 -3.68 9.28 7.50
C LEU A 54 -2.86 8.59 6.41
N ARG A 55 -2.25 9.37 5.52
CA ARG A 55 -1.44 8.86 4.42
C ARG A 55 -0.10 9.58 4.38
N GLU A 56 0.97 8.82 4.42
CA GLU A 56 2.34 9.32 4.30
C GLU A 56 3.03 8.71 3.07
N ALA A 57 3.86 9.52 2.40
CA ALA A 57 4.73 9.06 1.31
C ALA A 57 6.20 9.39 1.65
N CYS A 58 6.99 8.36 1.93
CA CYS A 58 8.40 8.47 2.30
C CYS A 58 9.28 8.13 1.08
N CYS A 59 9.83 9.16 0.43
CA CYS A 59 10.82 8.99 -0.63
C CYS A 59 12.24 8.88 -0.02
N LEU A 60 12.93 7.79 -0.32
CA LEU A 60 14.27 7.46 0.16
C LEU A 60 15.20 7.22 -1.04
N PRO A 61 15.74 8.28 -1.67
CA PRO A 61 16.55 8.15 -2.88
C PRO A 61 17.76 7.24 -2.67
N GLY A 62 17.99 6.30 -3.58
CA GLY A 62 19.10 5.33 -3.50
C GLY A 62 18.94 4.27 -2.40
N ALA A 63 17.78 4.20 -1.72
CA ALA A 63 17.55 3.20 -0.70
C ALA A 63 17.51 1.79 -1.29
N ARG A 64 18.22 0.89 -0.63
CA ARG A 64 18.15 -0.57 -0.85
C ARG A 64 17.09 -1.19 0.03
N VAL A 65 16.74 -2.44 -0.27
CA VAL A 65 15.72 -3.18 0.50
C VAL A 65 16.07 -3.24 2.00
N LYS A 66 17.33 -3.49 2.33
CA LYS A 66 17.82 -3.51 3.72
C LYS A 66 17.77 -2.15 4.42
N ASP A 67 17.74 -1.05 3.67
CA ASP A 67 17.68 0.30 4.25
C ASP A 67 16.25 0.58 4.76
N ILE A 68 15.24 0.02 4.08
CA ILE A 68 13.85 0.04 4.55
C ILE A 68 13.71 -0.74 5.84
N MET A 69 14.30 -1.94 5.91
CA MET A 69 14.29 -2.77 7.11
C MET A 69 14.83 -2.01 8.34
N ARG A 70 15.93 -1.26 8.19
CA ARG A 70 16.49 -0.42 9.26
C ARG A 70 15.60 0.76 9.65
N LYS A 71 14.76 1.25 8.73
CA LYS A 71 13.81 2.34 8.99
C LYS A 71 12.45 1.88 9.52
N LEU A 72 12.12 0.60 9.45
CA LEU A 72 10.81 0.08 9.89
C LEU A 72 10.37 0.58 11.27
N PRO A 73 11.23 0.59 12.32
CA PRO A 73 10.81 1.06 13.65
C PRO A 73 10.41 2.54 13.70
N SER A 74 10.92 3.35 12.77
CA SER A 74 10.54 4.77 12.65
C SER A 74 9.30 5.00 11.78
N LEU A 75 8.97 4.02 10.93
CA LEU A 75 7.84 4.09 9.99
C LEU A 75 6.57 3.54 10.61
N VAL A 76 6.65 2.40 11.30
CA VAL A 76 5.50 1.73 11.92
C VAL A 76 5.65 1.81 13.43
N ARG A 77 4.77 2.58 14.09
CA ARG A 77 4.73 2.67 15.54
C ARG A 77 3.84 1.58 16.11
N PRO A 78 4.13 1.06 17.32
CA PRO A 78 3.24 0.11 18.00
C PRO A 78 1.82 0.63 18.24
N SER A 79 1.64 1.96 18.29
CA SER A 79 0.33 2.61 18.41
C SER A 79 -0.49 2.60 17.12
N ASP A 80 0.13 2.32 15.98
CA ASP A 80 -0.55 2.36 14.69
C ASP A 80 -1.45 1.13 14.57
N CYS A 81 -2.77 1.34 14.52
CA CYS A 81 -3.73 0.25 14.41
C CYS A 81 -3.67 -0.36 12.99
N TYR A 82 -2.89 -1.44 12.84
CA TYR A 82 -2.80 -2.27 11.65
C TYR A 82 -2.57 -1.45 10.36
N PRO A 83 -1.44 -0.77 10.17
CA PRO A 83 -1.25 0.11 9.01
C PRO A 83 -1.17 -0.67 7.69
N LEU A 84 -1.37 0.04 6.58
CA LEU A 84 -1.12 -0.44 5.22
C LEU A 84 0.22 0.10 4.73
N LEU A 85 1.17 -0.78 4.43
CA LEU A 85 2.48 -0.44 3.88
C LEU A 85 2.53 -0.75 2.39
N LEU A 86 2.83 0.25 1.57
CA LEU A 86 3.17 0.07 0.17
C LEU A 86 4.68 0.24 0.00
N LEU A 87 5.36 -0.79 -0.50
CA LEU A 87 6.82 -0.82 -0.60
C LEU A 87 7.24 -0.85 -2.08
N HIS A 88 7.89 0.21 -2.53
CA HIS A 88 8.47 0.31 -3.88
C HIS A 88 9.98 0.57 -3.79
N VAL A 89 10.77 -0.50 -3.70
CA VAL A 89 12.22 -0.41 -3.47
C VAL A 89 12.96 -1.48 -4.26
N GLY A 90 14.25 -1.25 -4.52
CA GLY A 90 15.15 -2.21 -5.15
C GLY A 90 15.38 -1.98 -6.63
N GLY A 91 14.70 -0.98 -7.23
CA GLY A 91 14.91 -0.60 -8.64
C GLY A 91 16.33 -0.14 -8.91
N ASP A 92 16.85 0.74 -8.04
CA ASP A 92 18.25 1.22 -8.08
C ASP A 92 19.23 0.08 -7.74
N GLU A 93 18.90 -0.74 -6.74
CA GLU A 93 19.74 -1.86 -6.29
C GLU A 93 19.93 -2.93 -7.38
N ALA A 94 18.92 -3.14 -8.24
CA ALA A 94 18.98 -4.07 -9.36
C ALA A 94 20.03 -3.69 -10.41
N GLU A 95 20.55 -2.46 -10.40
CA GLU A 95 21.67 -2.06 -11.26
C GLU A 95 22.99 -2.70 -10.79
N THR A 96 23.28 -2.61 -9.50
CA THR A 96 24.61 -2.88 -8.93
C THR A 96 24.72 -4.23 -8.24
N CYS A 97 23.60 -4.75 -7.72
CA CYS A 97 23.59 -5.98 -6.93
C CYS A 97 23.10 -7.18 -7.74
N ASN A 98 23.58 -8.37 -7.37
CA ASN A 98 23.07 -9.61 -7.95
C ASN A 98 21.68 -9.94 -7.39
N ALA A 99 20.86 -10.66 -8.18
CA ALA A 99 19.49 -11.00 -7.80
C ALA A 99 19.41 -11.82 -6.49
N LYS A 100 20.40 -12.66 -6.17
CA LYS A 100 20.37 -13.48 -4.95
C LYS A 100 20.44 -12.60 -3.68
N ALA A 101 21.27 -11.56 -3.71
CA ALA A 101 21.39 -10.59 -2.61
C ALA A 101 20.07 -9.85 -2.38
N ILE A 102 19.47 -9.30 -3.44
CA ILE A 102 18.21 -8.54 -3.35
C ILE A 102 17.07 -9.45 -2.84
N LYS A 103 16.97 -10.68 -3.34
CA LYS A 103 15.98 -11.68 -2.86
C LYS A 103 16.18 -12.05 -1.39
N ARG A 104 17.43 -12.13 -0.91
CA ARG A 104 17.70 -12.35 0.51
C ARG A 104 17.21 -11.16 1.34
N ASP A 105 17.49 -9.95 0.91
CA ASP A 105 17.14 -8.74 1.65
C ASP A 105 15.60 -8.56 1.70
N PHE A 106 14.87 -8.90 0.63
CA PHE A 106 13.39 -8.96 0.65
C PHE A 106 12.85 -9.98 1.66
N ARG A 107 13.47 -11.16 1.75
CA ARG A 107 13.08 -12.16 2.76
C ARG A 107 13.25 -11.61 4.17
N LEU A 108 14.41 -11.03 4.46
CA LEU A 108 14.69 -10.44 5.78
C LEU A 108 13.69 -9.33 6.11
N LEU A 109 13.43 -8.43 5.15
CA LEU A 109 12.45 -7.36 5.30
C LEU A 109 11.05 -7.91 5.61
N GLY A 110 10.60 -8.91 4.86
CA GLY A 110 9.27 -9.48 5.08
C GLY A 110 9.15 -10.28 6.37
N TRP A 111 10.22 -10.91 6.88
CA TRP A 111 10.20 -11.49 8.23
C TRP A 111 10.00 -10.41 9.29
N SER A 112 10.75 -9.31 9.23
CA SER A 112 10.56 -8.18 10.15
C SER A 112 9.16 -7.57 10.08
N LEU A 113 8.54 -7.56 8.88
CA LEU A 113 7.18 -7.06 8.72
C LEU A 113 6.12 -7.99 9.32
N LYS A 114 6.34 -9.31 9.36
CA LYS A 114 5.38 -10.23 10.00
C LYS A 114 5.26 -9.98 11.49
N ASP A 115 6.36 -9.64 12.15
CA ASP A 115 6.39 -9.34 13.58
C ASP A 115 5.64 -8.04 13.91
N LEU A 116 5.61 -7.08 12.98
CA LEU A 116 4.95 -5.78 13.14
C LEU A 116 3.46 -5.82 12.78
N GLY A 117 3.03 -6.82 12.00
CA GLY A 117 1.64 -7.01 11.59
C GLY A 117 0.99 -5.99 10.63
N PRO A 118 1.67 -5.10 9.86
CA PRO A 118 0.99 -4.32 8.82
C PRO A 118 0.45 -5.21 7.69
N GLN A 119 -0.57 -4.75 6.97
CA GLN A 119 -0.82 -5.25 5.62
C GLN A 119 0.24 -4.66 4.71
N VAL A 120 0.84 -5.49 3.86
CA VAL A 120 1.97 -5.07 3.02
C VAL A 120 1.66 -5.37 1.57
N ILE A 121 1.86 -4.36 0.73
CA ILE A 121 1.84 -4.46 -0.72
C ILE A 121 3.24 -4.19 -1.25
N PHE A 122 3.89 -5.20 -1.83
CA PHE A 122 5.14 -5.04 -2.55
C PHE A 122 4.86 -4.65 -3.99
N SER A 123 5.40 -3.52 -4.44
CA SER A 123 5.35 -3.11 -5.83
C SER A 123 6.51 -3.72 -6.61
N SER A 124 6.23 -4.19 -7.82
CA SER A 124 7.25 -4.67 -8.76
C SER A 124 8.32 -3.61 -9.02
N LEU A 125 9.57 -4.04 -9.15
CA LEU A 125 10.66 -3.18 -9.64
C LEU A 125 10.35 -2.79 -11.10
N LEU A 126 10.58 -1.53 -11.47
CA LEU A 126 10.37 -1.08 -12.84
C LEU A 126 11.52 -1.54 -13.76
N PRO A 127 11.21 -1.99 -14.98
CA PRO A 127 12.23 -2.21 -16.01
C PRO A 127 12.79 -0.87 -16.49
N VAL A 128 13.99 -0.91 -17.06
CA VAL A 128 14.63 0.25 -17.70
C VAL A 128 14.39 0.17 -19.20
N GLU A 129 14.07 1.29 -19.85
CA GLU A 129 13.84 1.31 -21.29
C GLU A 129 15.18 1.21 -22.06
N GLY A 130 15.27 0.39 -23.11
CA GLY A 130 16.47 0.27 -23.95
C GLY A 130 17.31 -1.01 -23.74
N SER A 131 18.60 -0.93 -24.06
CA SER A 131 19.49 -2.08 -24.33
C SER A 131 20.12 -2.74 -23.09
N ASN A 132 19.77 -2.35 -21.87
CA ASN A 132 20.29 -3.01 -20.66
C ASN A 132 19.56 -4.33 -20.38
N VAL A 133 19.72 -5.28 -21.31
CA VAL A 133 19.13 -6.62 -21.27
C VAL A 133 19.51 -7.35 -19.98
N GLY A 134 20.74 -7.15 -19.48
CA GLY A 134 21.21 -7.73 -18.22
C GLY A 134 20.42 -7.26 -17.00
N ARG A 135 20.23 -5.94 -16.85
CA ARG A 135 19.42 -5.35 -15.77
C ARG A 135 17.97 -5.78 -15.91
N ASN A 136 17.37 -5.74 -17.10
CA ASN A 136 15.98 -6.11 -17.32
C ASN A 136 15.71 -7.60 -17.03
N ARG A 137 16.60 -8.51 -17.45
CA ARG A 137 16.53 -9.93 -17.06
C ARG A 137 16.64 -10.13 -15.55
N ARG A 138 17.50 -9.35 -14.90
CA ARG A 138 17.66 -9.38 -13.44
C ARG A 138 16.40 -8.88 -12.72
N THR A 139 15.85 -7.73 -13.13
CA THR A 139 14.59 -7.16 -12.65
C THR A 139 13.45 -8.16 -12.82
N GLN A 140 13.31 -8.77 -14.00
CA GLN A 140 12.30 -9.80 -14.25
C GLN A 140 12.48 -11.00 -13.32
N SER A 141 13.71 -11.52 -13.17
CA SER A 141 14.01 -12.63 -12.25
C SER A 141 13.68 -12.30 -10.78
N ILE A 142 13.83 -11.04 -10.37
CA ILE A 142 13.47 -10.57 -9.04
C ILE A 142 11.94 -10.46 -8.92
N ASN A 143 11.26 -9.81 -9.85
CA ASN A 143 9.80 -9.63 -9.84
C ASN A 143 9.06 -10.97 -9.87
N THR A 144 9.46 -11.91 -10.74
CA THR A 144 8.86 -13.26 -10.79
C THR A 144 9.02 -13.99 -9.46
N TRP A 145 10.21 -13.91 -8.86
CA TRP A 145 10.44 -14.50 -7.55
C TRP A 145 9.64 -13.81 -6.45
N LEU A 146 9.59 -12.47 -6.45
CA LEU A 146 8.90 -11.66 -5.44
C LEU A 146 7.40 -11.93 -5.47
N CYS A 147 6.79 -12.00 -6.65
CA CYS A 147 5.40 -12.39 -6.84
C CYS A 147 5.09 -13.77 -6.21
N GLY A 148 5.84 -14.81 -6.60
CA GLY A 148 5.64 -16.15 -6.03
C GLY A 148 6.04 -16.29 -4.56
N TRP A 149 6.89 -15.39 -4.05
CA TRP A 149 7.24 -15.34 -2.64
C TRP A 149 6.14 -14.66 -1.81
N CYS A 150 5.60 -13.53 -2.28
CA CYS A 150 4.47 -12.83 -1.68
C CYS A 150 3.25 -13.74 -1.54
N GLN A 151 2.89 -14.47 -2.61
CA GLN A 151 1.79 -15.44 -2.60
C GLN A 151 1.96 -16.52 -1.51
N ARG A 152 3.17 -17.05 -1.33
CA ARG A 152 3.45 -18.09 -0.32
C ARG A 152 3.48 -17.58 1.11
N HIS A 153 3.65 -16.28 1.31
CA HIS A 153 3.85 -15.68 2.62
C HIS A 153 2.76 -14.68 3.03
N ASN A 154 1.64 -14.66 2.31
CA ASN A 154 0.46 -13.81 2.54
C ASN A 154 0.77 -12.32 2.46
N PHE A 155 1.61 -11.93 1.51
CA PHE A 155 1.79 -10.53 1.13
C PHE A 155 1.11 -10.24 -0.20
N GLU A 156 0.67 -9.01 -0.37
CA GLU A 156 0.15 -8.54 -1.66
C GLU A 156 1.31 -8.15 -2.58
N PHE A 157 1.15 -8.44 -3.86
CA PHE A 157 2.10 -8.07 -4.90
C PHE A 157 1.37 -7.24 -5.96
N PHE A 158 1.90 -6.06 -6.25
CA PHE A 158 1.40 -5.17 -7.27
C PHE A 158 2.36 -5.18 -8.47
N ASP A 159 1.96 -5.87 -9.53
CA ASP A 159 2.68 -5.85 -10.79
C ASP A 159 2.32 -4.59 -11.59
N ASN A 160 3.30 -3.71 -11.73
CA ASN A 160 3.20 -2.46 -12.48
C ASN A 160 4.30 -2.39 -13.55
N GLY A 161 5.18 -3.39 -13.65
CA GLY A 161 6.46 -3.26 -14.34
C GLY A 161 6.32 -3.10 -15.85
N THR A 162 5.39 -3.82 -16.48
CA THR A 162 5.22 -3.81 -17.94
C THR A 162 4.59 -2.53 -18.47
N ALA A 163 3.84 -1.78 -17.65
CA ALA A 163 3.17 -0.56 -18.08
C ALA A 163 4.14 0.59 -18.39
N TYR A 164 5.33 0.62 -17.77
CA TYR A 164 6.29 1.73 -17.91
C TYR A 164 7.33 1.52 -19.01
N THR A 165 7.21 0.46 -19.80
CA THR A 165 7.95 0.33 -21.07
C THR A 165 7.30 1.11 -22.21
N ALA A 166 6.11 1.68 -21.99
CA ALA A 166 5.40 2.47 -23.00
C ALA A 166 6.12 3.80 -23.30
N PRO A 167 6.14 4.26 -24.57
CA PRO A 167 6.80 5.50 -24.96
C PRO A 167 6.32 6.73 -24.16
N GLY A 168 7.27 7.57 -23.75
CA GLY A 168 7.01 8.84 -23.06
C GLY A 168 6.74 8.72 -21.55
N LEU A 169 6.83 7.52 -20.98
CA LEU A 169 6.74 7.32 -19.52
C LEU A 169 8.10 7.37 -18.83
N MET A 170 9.19 7.19 -19.57
CA MET A 170 10.56 7.39 -19.11
C MET A 170 11.13 8.72 -19.61
N ASN A 171 12.11 9.26 -18.90
CA ASN A 171 12.94 10.38 -19.35
C ASN A 171 13.88 9.93 -20.48
N SER A 172 14.56 10.90 -21.10
CA SER A 172 15.59 10.63 -22.12
C SER A 172 16.74 9.74 -21.62
N ASP A 173 17.00 9.72 -20.30
CA ASP A 173 17.95 8.81 -19.67
C ASP A 173 17.47 7.35 -19.60
N ARG A 174 16.18 7.11 -19.89
CA ARG A 174 15.49 5.82 -19.93
C ARG A 174 15.51 5.02 -18.62
N ILE A 175 15.99 5.62 -17.55
CA ILE A 175 16.13 5.03 -16.20
C ILE A 175 15.10 5.63 -15.27
N HIS A 176 14.87 6.94 -15.35
CA HIS A 176 13.93 7.63 -14.48
C HIS A 176 12.60 7.87 -15.20
N LEU A 177 11.52 7.82 -14.43
CA LEU A 177 10.20 8.20 -14.95
C LEU A 177 10.16 9.68 -15.36
N SER A 178 9.51 9.95 -16.50
CA SER A 178 9.15 11.30 -16.90
C SER A 178 8.14 11.92 -15.95
N GLN A 179 7.91 13.23 -16.03
CA GLN A 179 6.87 13.87 -15.21
C GLN A 179 5.48 13.24 -15.47
N ARG A 180 5.21 12.85 -16.72
CA ARG A 180 4.02 12.09 -17.10
C ARG A 180 4.02 10.69 -16.48
N GLY A 181 5.13 9.98 -16.57
CA GLY A 181 5.31 8.66 -15.95
C GLY A 181 5.07 8.68 -14.44
N LYS A 182 5.67 9.64 -13.73
CA LYS A 182 5.48 9.83 -12.28
C LYS A 182 4.03 10.12 -11.92
N ARG A 183 3.32 10.91 -12.72
CA ARG A 183 1.89 11.20 -12.51
C ARG A 183 1.04 9.94 -12.63
N ILE A 184 1.27 9.13 -13.66
CA ILE A 184 0.55 7.86 -13.86
C ILE A 184 0.88 6.89 -12.72
N PHE A 185 2.15 6.77 -12.37
CA PHE A 185 2.62 5.96 -11.26
C PHE A 185 1.93 6.33 -9.95
N ALA A 186 1.93 7.61 -9.60
CA ALA A 186 1.25 8.09 -8.39
C ALA A 186 -0.26 7.78 -8.40
N GLN A 187 -0.92 7.89 -9.55
CA GLN A 187 -2.35 7.58 -9.69
C GLN A 187 -2.64 6.08 -9.53
N GLU A 188 -1.81 5.21 -10.12
CA GLU A 188 -1.95 3.76 -9.96
C GLU A 188 -1.74 3.31 -8.50
N LEU A 189 -0.71 3.86 -7.84
CA LEU A 189 -0.49 3.60 -6.42
C LEU A 189 -1.65 4.11 -5.56
N ALA A 190 -2.23 5.28 -5.86
CA ALA A 190 -3.39 5.80 -5.15
C ALA A 190 -4.62 4.89 -5.32
N ARG A 191 -4.90 4.43 -6.55
CA ARG A 191 -6.00 3.48 -6.83
C ARG A 191 -5.79 2.14 -6.12
N LEU A 192 -4.55 1.66 -6.06
CA LEU A 192 -4.20 0.44 -5.34
C LEU A 192 -4.46 0.58 -3.84
N ILE A 193 -4.02 1.67 -3.23
CA ILE A 193 -4.31 1.96 -1.82
C ILE A 193 -5.81 2.03 -1.59
N ASP A 194 -6.55 2.75 -2.45
CA ASP A 194 -8.00 2.86 -2.31
C ASP A 194 -8.70 1.50 -2.39
N ARG A 195 -8.25 0.59 -3.26
CA ARG A 195 -8.76 -0.79 -3.33
C ARG A 195 -8.43 -1.61 -2.09
N ALA A 196 -7.24 -1.47 -1.53
CA ALA A 196 -6.82 -2.20 -0.33
C ALA A 196 -7.52 -1.74 0.95
N LEU A 197 -8.10 -0.53 0.94
CA LEU A 197 -8.84 0.05 2.06
C LEU A 197 -10.35 -0.21 2.04
N ASN A 198 -10.89 -0.77 0.96
CA ASN A 198 -12.32 -1.05 0.77
C ASN A 198 -12.60 -2.55 0.78
#